data_AF-A0A314XWM3-F1
#
_entry.id   AF-A0A314XWM3-F1
#
_cell.length_a   1.000
_cell.length_b   1.000
_cell.length_c   1.000
_cell.angle_alpha   90.00
_cell.angle_beta   90.00
_cell.angle_gamma   90.00
#
_symmetry.space_group_name_H-M   'P 1'
#
loop_
_entity.id
_entity.type
_entity.pdbx_description
1 polymer ?
#
loop_
_entity_poly.entity_id
_entity_poly.type
_entity_poly.pdbx_seq_one_letter_code
_entity_poly.pdbx_strand_id
1 'polypeptide(L)'
;MTNLLSFSAILNLVGFWDVAIALLGLFIISCLLERFTNKGPMLWPVLGIIPSVFLNVNMYDWATVALIRAGGTFYFRGMWFGGAHGIITIDPSKLEYMLKTRFNNFPKGQYYRERRSNVEGAEKSSNYRDAFEPVLVHEKLLKLMDDVVNSRNSVIDLQEVLLRFTFDNICTAALGVDPECLALDLPQIPFAKAFEEATELTLFRFMVPPFVWKPMKRFKMGYEKRLKESVQIVHEFAEKAVTERRDELVRLGGLNDRSDLLSRLMEYTDQNPEGQGTQKRFSNKFLCKKPQKWKTKSSKR
;
A
#
# COMPACT_ATOMS: atom_id res chain seq x y z
N MET A 1 58.52 -11.64 -3.99
CA MET A 1 58.33 -10.25 -4.47
C MET A 1 57.95 -10.12 -5.94
N THR A 2 58.23 -11.11 -6.80
CA THR A 2 57.94 -11.09 -8.25
C THR A 2 56.45 -11.23 -8.60
N ASN A 3 55.66 -11.95 -7.80
CA ASN A 3 54.22 -12.13 -8.06
C ASN A 3 53.36 -10.89 -7.78
N LEU A 4 53.80 -10.00 -6.87
CA LEU A 4 53.10 -8.76 -6.55
C LEU A 4 53.27 -7.68 -7.64
N LEU A 5 54.43 -7.67 -8.32
CA LEU A 5 54.70 -6.77 -9.45
C LEU A 5 53.96 -7.18 -10.72
N SER A 6 53.75 -8.48 -10.93
CA SER A 6 52.93 -9.00 -12.05
C SER A 6 51.45 -8.64 -11.87
N PHE A 7 50.92 -8.78 -10.64
CA PHE A 7 49.52 -8.46 -10.36
C PHE A 7 49.22 -6.94 -10.47
N SER A 8 50.16 -6.08 -10.06
CA SER A 8 50.02 -4.62 -10.24
C SER A 8 50.17 -4.19 -11.70
N ALA A 9 51.02 -4.86 -12.48
CA ALA A 9 51.16 -4.61 -13.92
C ALA A 9 49.90 -5.01 -14.72
N ILE A 10 49.23 -6.10 -14.33
CA ILE A 10 47.97 -6.54 -14.94
C ILE A 10 46.81 -5.59 -14.58
N LEU A 11 46.75 -5.11 -13.34
CA LEU A 11 45.76 -4.11 -12.90
C LEU A 11 45.94 -2.76 -13.60
N ASN A 12 47.16 -2.37 -13.96
CA ASN A 12 47.45 -1.15 -14.72
C ASN A 12 47.16 -1.28 -16.23
N LEU A 13 47.00 -2.51 -16.75
CA LEU A 13 46.74 -2.76 -18.17
C LEU A 13 45.24 -2.75 -18.51
N VAL A 14 44.38 -3.01 -17.52
CA VAL A 14 42.93 -3.00 -17.69
C VAL A 14 42.44 -1.58 -17.50
N GLY A 15 42.21 -0.89 -18.62
CA GLY A 15 41.60 0.42 -18.58
C GLY A 15 40.17 0.34 -18.05
N PHE A 16 39.69 1.43 -17.45
CA PHE A 16 38.28 1.58 -17.08
C PHE A 16 37.33 1.25 -18.26
N TRP A 17 37.75 1.59 -19.48
CA TRP A 17 37.01 1.31 -20.71
C TRP A 17 36.94 -0.17 -21.06
N ASP A 18 37.99 -0.96 -20.81
CA ASP A 18 38.00 -2.40 -21.08
C ASP A 18 37.00 -3.12 -20.17
N VAL A 19 36.95 -2.72 -18.89
CA VAL A 19 35.94 -3.20 -17.94
C VAL A 19 34.55 -2.78 -18.40
N ALA A 20 34.36 -1.53 -18.82
CA ALA A 20 33.06 -1.04 -19.28
C ALA A 20 32.56 -1.80 -20.52
N ILE A 21 33.44 -2.05 -21.51
CA ILE A 21 33.11 -2.81 -22.72
C ILE A 21 32.80 -4.27 -22.37
N ALA A 22 33.59 -4.90 -21.50
CA ALA A 22 33.34 -6.28 -21.05
C ALA A 22 32.00 -6.40 -20.33
N LEU A 23 31.67 -5.46 -19.44
CA LEU A 23 30.38 -5.43 -18.75
C LEU A 23 29.21 -5.20 -19.73
N LEU A 24 29.39 -4.32 -20.71
CA LEU A 24 28.39 -4.07 -21.74
C LEU A 24 28.19 -5.30 -22.64
N GLY A 25 29.28 -5.98 -23.03
CA GLY A 25 29.22 -7.23 -23.77
C GLY A 25 28.50 -8.33 -22.99
N LEU A 26 28.85 -8.54 -21.72
CA LEU A 26 28.16 -9.49 -20.83
C LEU A 26 26.68 -9.14 -20.65
N PHE A 27 26.36 -7.85 -20.54
CA PHE A 27 24.97 -7.38 -20.44
C PHE A 27 24.18 -7.70 -21.72
N ILE A 28 24.74 -7.40 -22.90
CA ILE A 28 24.09 -7.70 -24.20
C ILE A 28 23.91 -9.21 -24.36
N ILE A 29 24.95 -10.00 -24.09
CA ILE A 29 24.86 -11.47 -24.18
C ILE A 29 23.78 -11.98 -23.23
N SER A 30 23.74 -11.50 -21.99
CA SER A 30 22.70 -11.89 -21.02
C SER A 30 21.29 -11.53 -21.50
N CYS A 31 21.10 -10.34 -22.09
CA CYS A 31 19.83 -9.93 -22.68
C CYS A 31 19.43 -10.81 -23.87
N LEU A 32 20.38 -11.17 -24.73
CA LEU A 32 20.12 -12.06 -25.87
C LEU A 32 19.75 -13.46 -25.40
N LEU A 33 20.52 -14.03 -24.47
CA LEU A 33 20.24 -15.34 -23.87
C LEU A 33 18.85 -15.37 -23.24
N GLU A 34 18.48 -14.36 -22.47
CA GLU A 34 17.15 -14.26 -21.87
C GLU A 34 16.05 -14.22 -22.94
N ARG A 35 16.25 -13.42 -23.99
CA ARG A 35 15.28 -13.29 -25.08
C ARG A 35 15.05 -14.61 -25.83
N PHE A 36 16.09 -15.44 -25.97
CA PHE A 36 15.98 -16.73 -26.66
C PHE A 36 15.52 -17.87 -25.77
N THR A 37 15.80 -17.81 -24.46
CA THR A 37 15.50 -18.92 -23.54
C THR A 37 14.16 -18.77 -22.84
N ASN A 38 13.73 -17.54 -22.56
CA ASN A 38 12.57 -17.30 -21.72
C ASN A 38 11.27 -17.25 -22.54
N LYS A 39 10.29 -18.08 -22.15
CA LYS A 39 8.95 -18.11 -22.75
C LYS A 39 8.01 -17.05 -22.16
N GLY A 40 8.45 -16.39 -21.07
CA GLY A 40 7.72 -15.32 -20.39
C GLY A 40 8.14 -13.91 -20.81
N PRO A 41 7.71 -12.88 -20.06
CA PRO A 41 8.15 -11.50 -20.30
C PRO A 41 9.66 -11.38 -20.09
N MET A 42 10.29 -10.48 -20.85
CA MET A 42 11.73 -10.26 -20.77
C MET A 42 12.15 -9.80 -19.37
N LEU A 43 13.02 -10.57 -18.72
CA LEU A 43 13.63 -10.24 -17.43
C LEU A 43 15.02 -9.65 -17.67
N TRP A 44 15.15 -8.34 -17.53
CA TRP A 44 16.42 -7.67 -17.73
C TRP A 44 17.43 -8.11 -16.65
N PRO A 45 18.70 -8.38 -16.98
CA PRO A 45 19.67 -8.95 -16.04
C PRO A 45 19.78 -8.18 -14.71
N VAL A 46 19.75 -6.84 -14.79
CA VAL A 46 19.84 -5.95 -13.62
C VAL A 46 18.47 -5.46 -13.18
N LEU A 47 17.64 -4.99 -14.11
CA LEU A 47 16.39 -4.29 -13.80
C LEU A 47 15.20 -5.24 -13.61
N GLY A 48 15.36 -6.54 -13.92
CA GLY A 48 14.30 -7.53 -13.87
C GLY A 48 13.16 -7.18 -14.83
N ILE A 49 11.93 -7.40 -14.40
CA ILE A 49 10.71 -7.14 -15.19
C ILE A 49 10.36 -5.65 -15.31
N ILE A 50 11.01 -4.78 -14.53
CA ILE A 50 10.62 -3.38 -14.35
C ILE A 50 10.58 -2.58 -15.66
N PRO A 51 11.61 -2.61 -16.54
CA PRO A 51 11.56 -1.84 -17.79
C PRO A 51 10.45 -2.34 -18.71
N SER A 52 10.18 -3.65 -18.71
CA SER A 52 9.09 -4.25 -19.47
C SER A 52 7.73 -3.74 -19.01
N VAL A 53 7.55 -3.50 -17.70
CA VAL A 53 6.32 -2.89 -17.17
C VAL A 53 6.26 -1.39 -17.52
N PHE A 54 7.34 -0.63 -17.32
CA PHE A 54 7.36 0.82 -17.57
C PHE A 54 7.15 1.20 -19.04
N LEU A 55 7.66 0.41 -19.98
CA LEU A 55 7.51 0.67 -21.41
C LEU A 55 6.08 0.38 -21.91
N ASN A 56 5.27 -0.34 -21.14
CA ASN A 56 3.90 -0.68 -21.50
C ASN A 56 2.91 0.15 -20.68
N VAL A 57 2.37 1.20 -21.30
CA VAL A 57 1.41 2.12 -20.67
C VAL A 57 0.17 1.37 -20.17
N ASN A 58 -0.29 0.35 -20.91
CA ASN A 58 -1.34 -0.56 -20.44
C ASN A 58 -0.73 -1.82 -19.80
N MET A 59 -0.49 -1.73 -18.48
CA MET A 59 0.06 -2.83 -17.70
C MET A 59 -0.81 -4.10 -17.74
N TYR A 60 -2.14 -3.95 -17.77
CA TYR A 60 -3.06 -5.09 -17.72
C TYR A 60 -3.09 -5.87 -19.03
N ASP A 61 -3.16 -5.18 -20.17
CA ASP A 61 -3.09 -5.82 -21.49
C ASP A 61 -1.76 -6.53 -21.67
N TRP A 62 -0.66 -5.84 -21.33
CA TRP A 62 0.67 -6.41 -21.39
C TRP A 62 0.81 -7.65 -20.49
N ALA A 63 0.34 -7.59 -19.24
CA ALA A 63 0.40 -8.71 -18.31
C ALA A 63 -0.41 -9.91 -18.81
N THR A 64 -1.58 -9.67 -19.39
CA THR A 64 -2.43 -10.70 -19.97
C THR A 64 -1.74 -11.40 -21.13
N VAL A 65 -1.17 -10.64 -22.08
CA VAL A 65 -0.41 -11.18 -23.21
C VAL A 65 0.83 -11.96 -22.72
N ALA A 66 1.53 -11.45 -21.72
CA ALA A 66 2.69 -12.12 -21.12
C ALA A 66 2.31 -13.46 -20.47
N LEU A 67 1.17 -13.51 -19.76
CA LEU A 67 0.64 -14.74 -19.18
C LEU A 67 0.24 -15.76 -20.25
N ILE A 68 -0.45 -15.33 -21.30
CA ILE A 68 -0.86 -16.20 -22.40
C ILE A 68 0.37 -16.82 -23.08
N ARG A 69 1.40 -16.01 -23.38
CA ARG A 69 2.65 -16.49 -23.99
C ARG A 69 3.41 -17.47 -23.11
N ALA A 70 3.38 -17.27 -21.80
CA ALA A 70 4.03 -18.14 -20.83
C ALA A 70 3.25 -19.43 -20.51
N GLY A 71 2.05 -19.63 -21.06
CA GLY A 71 1.20 -20.79 -20.72
C GLY A 71 0.47 -20.65 -19.38
N GLY A 72 0.15 -19.42 -18.97
CA GLY A 72 -0.69 -19.10 -17.81
C GLY A 72 0.04 -18.97 -16.47
N THR A 73 1.34 -19.24 -16.41
CA THR A 73 2.16 -19.03 -15.21
C THR A 73 3.58 -18.65 -15.59
N PHE A 74 4.12 -17.59 -14.99
CA PHE A 74 5.53 -17.27 -15.14
C PHE A 74 6.14 -16.78 -13.83
N TYR A 75 7.46 -17.00 -13.71
CA TYR A 75 8.26 -16.45 -12.64
C TYR A 75 8.70 -15.03 -12.99
N PHE A 76 8.55 -14.10 -12.05
CA PHE A 76 9.08 -12.75 -12.19
C PHE A 76 10.16 -12.47 -11.16
N ARG A 77 11.12 -11.66 -11.59
CA ARG A 77 12.15 -11.07 -10.76
C ARG A 77 12.15 -9.57 -11.02
N GLY A 78 12.09 -8.77 -9.97
CA GLY A 78 12.29 -7.32 -10.07
C GLY A 78 13.77 -6.96 -10.08
N MET A 79 14.07 -5.68 -9.84
CA MET A 79 15.45 -5.20 -9.89
C MET A 79 16.37 -5.90 -8.88
N TRP A 80 17.64 -6.02 -9.27
CA TRP A 80 18.70 -6.54 -8.41
C TRP A 80 18.77 -5.78 -7.08
N PHE A 81 18.94 -6.50 -5.97
CA PHE A 81 18.83 -6.01 -4.58
C PHE A 81 17.46 -5.42 -4.19
N GLY A 82 16.45 -5.53 -5.06
CA GLY A 82 15.09 -5.04 -4.81
C GLY A 82 14.27 -5.92 -3.88
N GLY A 83 14.61 -7.21 -3.80
CA GLY A 83 13.87 -8.23 -3.05
C GLY A 83 12.54 -8.66 -3.68
N ALA A 84 12.15 -8.08 -4.82
CA ALA A 84 10.92 -8.41 -5.53
C ALA A 84 11.13 -9.67 -6.37
N HIS A 85 10.48 -10.77 -6.00
CA HIS A 85 10.45 -11.99 -6.78
C HIS A 85 9.18 -12.74 -6.45
N GLY A 86 8.69 -13.52 -7.39
CA GLY A 86 7.48 -14.31 -7.18
C GLY A 86 7.00 -15.00 -8.45
N ILE A 87 5.83 -15.60 -8.35
CA ILE A 87 5.17 -16.29 -9.45
C ILE A 87 3.86 -15.56 -9.71
N ILE A 88 3.59 -15.27 -10.98
CA ILE A 88 2.30 -14.76 -11.42
C ILE A 88 1.59 -15.92 -12.14
N THR A 89 0.36 -16.20 -11.73
CA THR A 89 -0.44 -17.29 -12.28
C THR A 89 -1.88 -16.85 -12.50
N ILE A 90 -2.46 -17.30 -13.61
CA ILE A 90 -3.90 -17.18 -13.91
C ILE A 90 -4.62 -18.54 -13.87
N ASP A 91 -3.88 -19.64 -13.63
CA ASP A 91 -4.45 -20.98 -13.52
C ASP A 91 -5.46 -21.07 -12.35
N PRO A 92 -6.76 -21.32 -12.63
CA PRO A 92 -7.80 -21.38 -11.61
C PRO A 92 -7.51 -22.39 -10.50
N SER A 93 -6.88 -23.53 -10.83
CA SER A 93 -6.57 -24.59 -9.87
C SER A 93 -5.53 -24.12 -8.84
N LYS A 94 -4.52 -23.37 -9.30
CA LYS A 94 -3.49 -22.79 -8.43
C LYS A 94 -4.06 -21.64 -7.60
N LEU A 95 -4.94 -20.83 -8.18
CA LEU A 95 -5.61 -19.74 -7.47
C LEU A 95 -6.51 -20.27 -6.35
N GLU A 96 -7.31 -21.31 -6.61
CA GLU A 96 -8.14 -21.96 -5.59
C GLU A 96 -7.30 -22.56 -4.46
N TYR A 97 -6.18 -23.21 -4.81
CA TYR A 97 -5.26 -23.72 -3.81
C TYR A 97 -4.69 -22.61 -2.92
N MET A 98 -4.23 -21.50 -3.51
CA MET A 98 -3.63 -20.39 -2.75
C MET A 98 -4.64 -19.55 -1.97
N LEU A 99 -5.82 -19.27 -2.53
CA LEU A 99 -6.78 -18.32 -1.98
C LEU A 99 -7.85 -18.97 -1.09
N LYS A 100 -8.14 -20.27 -1.29
CA LYS A 100 -9.13 -21.00 -0.49
C LYS A 100 -8.50 -22.12 0.35
N THR A 101 -7.81 -23.05 -0.28
CA THR A 101 -7.40 -24.32 0.38
C THR A 101 -6.27 -24.12 1.40
N ARG A 102 -5.26 -23.31 1.05
CA ARG A 102 -4.03 -23.12 1.85
C ARG A 102 -3.67 -21.65 2.04
N PHE A 103 -4.65 -20.76 2.20
CA PHE A 103 -4.43 -19.31 2.36
C PHE A 103 -3.40 -18.96 3.45
N ASN A 104 -3.46 -19.62 4.61
CA ASN A 104 -2.54 -19.37 5.72
C ASN A 104 -1.06 -19.66 5.38
N ASN A 105 -0.78 -20.49 4.37
CA ASN A 105 0.58 -20.80 3.92
C ASN A 105 1.17 -19.74 2.98
N PHE A 106 0.36 -18.76 2.54
CA PHE A 106 0.80 -17.68 1.65
C PHE A 106 0.73 -16.31 2.36
N PRO A 107 1.43 -16.12 3.50
CA PRO A 107 1.44 -14.83 4.16
C PRO A 107 2.15 -13.78 3.30
N LYS A 108 1.70 -12.54 3.39
CA LYS A 108 2.35 -11.40 2.73
C LYS A 108 3.81 -11.31 3.17
N GLY A 109 4.74 -11.42 2.21
CA GLY A 109 6.17 -11.46 2.48
C GLY A 109 6.76 -10.16 3.02
N GLN A 110 8.01 -10.21 3.49
CA GLN A 110 8.73 -9.04 4.02
C GLN A 110 8.79 -7.89 3.01
N TYR A 111 8.98 -8.20 1.73
CA TYR A 111 9.01 -7.22 0.63
C TYR A 111 7.74 -6.34 0.61
N TYR A 112 6.56 -6.95 0.78
CA TYR A 112 5.28 -6.25 0.81
C TYR A 112 5.11 -5.42 2.09
N ARG A 113 5.42 -6.00 3.24
CA ARG A 113 5.30 -5.33 4.55
C ARG A 113 6.19 -4.09 4.66
N GLU A 114 7.44 -4.18 4.19
CA GLU A 114 8.37 -3.04 4.23
C GLU A 114 7.90 -1.85 3.38
N ARG A 115 7.26 -2.13 2.24
CA ARG A 115 6.76 -1.09 1.33
C ARG A 115 5.46 -0.48 1.82
N ARG A 116 4.60 -1.28 2.44
CA ARG A 116 3.35 -0.82 3.05
C ARG A 116 3.45 -0.41 4.51
N SER A 117 4.66 -0.37 5.09
CA SER A 117 4.88 -0.01 6.50
C SER A 117 4.26 1.32 6.96
N ASN A 118 3.98 2.23 6.01
CA ASN A 118 3.38 3.53 6.29
C ASN A 118 1.83 3.49 6.27
N VAL A 119 1.23 2.42 5.74
CA VAL A 119 -0.22 2.27 5.51
C VAL A 119 -0.76 1.02 6.24
N GLU A 120 0.03 0.40 7.12
CA GLU A 120 -0.38 -0.78 7.88
C GLU A 120 -1.45 -0.41 8.92
N GLY A 121 -2.72 -0.66 8.58
CA GLY A 121 -3.86 -0.47 9.49
C GLY A 121 -5.08 -1.39 9.25
N ALA A 122 -5.22 -2.05 8.09
CA ALA A 122 -6.48 -2.71 7.72
C ALA A 122 -6.33 -4.15 7.14
N GLU A 123 -5.27 -4.89 7.47
CA GLU A 123 -5.07 -6.23 6.88
C GLU A 123 -5.54 -7.42 7.72
N LYS A 124 -6.21 -7.18 8.85
CA LYS A 124 -6.77 -8.25 9.67
C LYS A 124 -8.19 -7.94 10.10
N SER A 125 -9.14 -8.13 9.19
CA SER A 125 -10.48 -8.56 9.58
C SER A 125 -11.13 -9.23 8.38
N SER A 126 -11.51 -10.50 8.49
CA SER A 126 -12.21 -11.21 7.42
C SER A 126 -13.71 -10.92 7.39
N ASN A 127 -14.22 -10.03 8.25
CA ASN A 127 -15.66 -9.74 8.41
C ASN A 127 -16.02 -8.28 8.08
N TYR A 128 -15.67 -7.82 6.87
CA TYR A 128 -16.12 -6.50 6.36
C TYR A 128 -17.44 -6.57 5.58
N ARG A 129 -17.89 -7.77 5.17
CA ARG A 129 -19.06 -7.93 4.29
C ARG A 129 -20.39 -7.59 4.96
N ASP A 130 -20.47 -7.79 6.27
CA ASP A 130 -21.72 -7.59 7.03
C ASP A 130 -21.94 -6.14 7.47
N ALA A 131 -20.98 -5.25 7.22
CA ALA A 131 -21.04 -3.84 7.61
C ALA A 131 -21.52 -2.89 6.49
N PHE A 132 -21.84 -3.43 5.30
CA PHE A 132 -22.44 -2.64 4.22
C PHE A 132 -23.95 -2.48 4.47
N GLU A 133 -24.35 -1.32 4.98
CA GLU A 133 -25.77 -1.01 5.18
C GLU A 133 -26.44 -0.56 3.87
N PRO A 134 -27.56 -1.19 3.44
CA PRO A 134 -28.34 -0.74 2.29
C PRO A 134 -28.95 0.66 2.47
N VAL A 135 -28.95 1.19 3.69
CA VAL A 135 -29.49 2.52 4.05
C VAL A 135 -28.78 3.64 3.29
N LEU A 136 -27.45 3.57 3.11
CA LEU A 136 -26.72 4.66 2.46
C LEU A 136 -27.09 4.83 0.97
N VAL A 137 -27.46 3.73 0.30
CA VAL A 137 -27.87 3.76 -1.12
C VAL A 137 -29.15 4.56 -1.29
N HIS A 138 -30.18 4.25 -0.49
CA HIS A 138 -31.48 4.87 -0.63
C HIS A 138 -31.53 6.30 -0.09
N GLU A 139 -30.82 6.58 1.00
CA GLU A 139 -30.93 7.88 1.66
C GLU A 139 -30.01 8.95 1.08
N LYS A 140 -28.89 8.57 0.45
CA LYS A 140 -27.91 9.52 -0.07
C LYS A 140 -27.77 9.50 -1.57
N LEU A 141 -27.45 8.34 -2.15
CA LEU A 141 -27.17 8.26 -3.58
C LEU A 141 -28.41 8.59 -4.42
N LEU A 142 -29.57 8.02 -4.06
CA LEU A 142 -30.82 8.31 -4.78
C LEU A 142 -31.24 9.77 -4.62
N LYS A 143 -31.14 10.36 -3.42
CA LYS A 143 -31.45 11.78 -3.22
C LYS A 143 -30.56 12.68 -4.05
N LEU A 144 -29.25 12.43 -4.07
CA LEU A 144 -28.34 13.20 -4.91
C LEU A 144 -28.66 13.05 -6.40
N MET A 145 -29.02 11.85 -6.85
CA MET A 145 -29.46 11.63 -8.23
C MET A 145 -30.77 12.36 -8.55
N ASP A 146 -31.75 12.34 -7.64
CA ASP A 146 -33.01 13.08 -7.78
C ASP A 146 -32.76 14.60 -7.84
N ASP A 147 -31.91 15.13 -6.97
CA ASP A 147 -31.56 16.55 -6.96
C ASP A 147 -30.83 16.99 -8.23
N VAL A 148 -29.94 16.14 -8.77
CA VAL A 148 -29.23 16.35 -10.04
C VAL A 148 -30.21 16.35 -11.22
N VAL A 149 -31.17 15.42 -11.24
CA VAL A 149 -32.22 15.36 -12.27
C VAL A 149 -33.13 16.59 -12.21
N ASN A 150 -33.46 17.06 -11.01
CA ASN A 150 -34.31 18.23 -10.79
C ASN A 150 -33.59 19.56 -11.09
N SER A 151 -32.27 19.61 -10.98
CA SER A 151 -31.45 20.77 -11.34
C SER A 151 -31.13 20.76 -12.84
N ARG A 152 -31.87 21.55 -13.62
CA ARG A 152 -31.67 21.66 -15.08
C ARG A 152 -30.21 22.02 -15.41
N ASN A 153 -29.60 21.26 -16.33
CA ASN A 153 -28.24 21.44 -16.88
C ASN A 153 -27.04 21.11 -15.97
N SER A 154 -27.19 20.26 -14.95
CA SER A 154 -26.04 19.76 -14.20
C SER A 154 -25.34 18.61 -14.95
N VAL A 155 -24.03 18.74 -15.20
CA VAL A 155 -23.17 17.63 -15.64
C VAL A 155 -22.45 17.13 -14.41
N ILE A 156 -22.60 15.83 -14.11
CA ILE A 156 -21.95 15.20 -12.96
C ILE A 156 -20.92 14.17 -13.43
N ASP A 157 -19.79 14.10 -12.73
CA ASP A 157 -18.83 13.01 -12.89
C ASP A 157 -19.25 11.83 -12.00
N LEU A 158 -19.77 10.77 -12.63
CA LEU A 158 -20.22 9.58 -11.91
C LEU A 158 -19.07 8.86 -11.19
N GLN A 159 -17.84 8.93 -11.69
CA GLN A 159 -16.69 8.32 -11.03
C GLN A 159 -16.42 9.00 -9.69
N GLU A 160 -16.47 10.34 -9.66
CA GLU A 160 -16.29 11.12 -8.45
C GLU A 160 -17.43 10.88 -7.45
N VAL A 161 -18.68 10.82 -7.92
CA VAL A 161 -19.85 10.51 -7.08
C VAL A 161 -19.73 9.13 -6.45
N LEU A 162 -19.39 8.10 -7.23
CA LEU A 162 -19.27 6.72 -6.73
C LEU A 162 -18.08 6.55 -5.78
N LEU A 163 -16.99 7.27 -6.02
CA LEU A 163 -15.84 7.29 -5.11
C LEU A 163 -16.23 7.89 -3.75
N ARG A 164 -16.90 9.06 -3.75
CA ARG A 164 -17.38 9.73 -2.53
C ARG A 164 -18.40 8.87 -1.79
N PHE A 165 -19.32 8.24 -2.52
CA PHE A 165 -20.28 7.30 -1.97
C PHE A 165 -19.58 6.10 -1.30
N THR A 166 -18.59 5.52 -1.98
CA THR A 166 -17.80 4.40 -1.42
C THR A 166 -17.06 4.83 -0.16
N PHE A 167 -16.54 6.06 -0.15
CA PHE A 167 -15.84 6.62 1.00
C PHE A 167 -16.77 6.84 2.20
N ASP A 168 -17.92 7.49 2.03
CA ASP A 168 -18.93 7.67 3.10
C ASP A 168 -19.39 6.31 3.66
N ASN A 169 -19.60 5.32 2.80
CA ASN A 169 -19.94 3.95 3.21
C ASN A 169 -18.87 3.33 4.08
N ILE A 170 -17.60 3.39 3.65
CA ILE A 170 -16.50 2.78 4.40
C ILE A 170 -16.31 3.50 5.74
N CYS A 171 -16.39 4.83 5.79
CA CYS A 171 -16.29 5.57 7.04
C CYS A 171 -17.44 5.28 8.00
N THR A 172 -18.66 5.19 7.48
CA THR A 172 -19.84 4.84 8.29
C THR A 172 -19.73 3.41 8.80
N ALA A 173 -19.37 2.44 7.96
CA ALA A 173 -19.23 1.04 8.35
C ALA A 173 -18.05 0.80 9.31
N ALA A 174 -16.91 1.44 9.05
CA ALA A 174 -15.66 1.17 9.76
C ALA A 174 -15.50 2.01 11.03
N LEU A 175 -15.94 3.28 11.00
CA LEU A 175 -15.76 4.25 12.09
C LEU A 175 -17.10 4.68 12.70
N GLY A 176 -18.23 4.34 12.08
CA GLY A 176 -19.54 4.83 12.48
C GLY A 176 -19.74 6.33 12.21
N VAL A 177 -18.81 6.98 11.51
CA VAL A 177 -18.82 8.42 11.24
C VAL A 177 -19.19 8.63 9.78
N ASP A 178 -20.17 9.50 9.56
CA ASP A 178 -20.53 9.95 8.23
C ASP A 178 -19.79 11.27 7.92
N PRO A 179 -18.83 11.28 6.98
CA PRO A 179 -18.11 12.48 6.61
C PRO A 179 -18.90 13.39 5.65
N GLU A 180 -20.10 12.99 5.22
CA GLU A 180 -21.01 13.76 4.36
C GLU A 180 -20.36 14.24 3.05
N CYS A 181 -19.52 13.40 2.45
CA CYS A 181 -18.78 13.75 1.23
C CYS A 181 -19.66 13.83 -0.02
N LEU A 182 -20.86 13.24 0.07
CA LEU A 182 -21.88 13.15 -0.98
C LEU A 182 -22.88 14.31 -0.93
N ALA A 183 -22.38 15.55 -0.89
CA ALA A 183 -23.18 16.77 -0.95
C ALA A 183 -23.10 17.43 -2.35
N LEU A 184 -24.15 18.17 -2.74
CA LEU A 184 -24.31 18.82 -4.07
C LEU A 184 -23.18 19.81 -4.42
N ASP A 185 -22.56 20.42 -3.41
CA ASP A 185 -21.44 21.35 -3.54
C ASP A 185 -20.09 20.67 -3.75
N LEU A 186 -20.06 19.33 -3.71
CA LEU A 186 -18.91 18.48 -3.92
C LEU A 186 -17.62 19.00 -3.22
N PRO A 187 -17.65 19.23 -1.89
CA PRO A 187 -16.50 19.79 -1.19
C PRO A 187 -15.28 18.87 -1.37
N GLN A 188 -14.10 19.44 -1.61
CA GLN A 188 -12.87 18.64 -1.58
C GLN A 188 -12.61 18.22 -0.14
N ILE A 189 -12.69 16.93 0.14
CA ILE A 189 -12.28 16.39 1.44
C ILE A 189 -10.78 16.16 1.40
N PRO A 190 -9.98 16.87 2.22
CA PRO A 190 -8.53 16.69 2.27
C PRO A 190 -8.11 15.24 2.52
N PHE A 191 -8.92 14.49 3.26
CA PHE A 191 -8.73 13.07 3.48
C PHE A 191 -8.78 12.25 2.18
N ALA A 192 -9.83 12.38 1.37
CA ALA A 192 -10.02 11.54 0.18
C ALA A 192 -8.85 11.70 -0.79
N LYS A 193 -8.47 12.95 -1.05
CA LYS A 193 -7.30 13.30 -1.86
C LYS A 193 -5.99 12.75 -1.26
N ALA A 194 -5.81 12.88 0.06
CA ALA A 194 -4.63 12.34 0.73
C ALA A 194 -4.59 10.80 0.70
N PHE A 195 -5.73 10.13 0.77
CA PHE A 195 -5.83 8.67 0.68
C PHE A 195 -5.49 8.17 -0.72
N GLU A 196 -6.01 8.82 -1.77
CA GLU A 196 -5.65 8.53 -3.17
C GLU A 196 -4.16 8.74 -3.42
N GLU A 197 -3.62 9.90 -3.01
CA GLU A 197 -2.20 10.20 -3.17
C GLU A 197 -1.32 9.21 -2.38
N ALA A 198 -1.70 8.86 -1.15
CA ALA A 198 -0.97 7.85 -0.37
C ALA A 198 -0.98 6.49 -1.07
N THR A 199 -2.09 6.11 -1.71
CA THR A 199 -2.23 4.85 -2.45
C THR A 199 -1.34 4.86 -3.69
N GLU A 200 -1.41 5.90 -4.51
CA GLU A 200 -0.60 6.06 -5.72
C GLU A 200 0.90 6.04 -5.39
N LEU A 201 1.33 6.83 -4.41
CA LEU A 201 2.73 6.91 -4.00
C LEU A 201 3.23 5.60 -3.37
N THR A 202 2.35 4.87 -2.67
CA THR A 202 2.66 3.53 -2.16
C THR A 202 2.85 2.54 -3.31
N LEU A 203 2.01 2.57 -4.35
CA LEU A 203 2.17 1.75 -5.54
C LEU A 203 3.48 2.08 -6.27
N PHE A 204 3.80 3.37 -6.41
CA PHE A 204 5.05 3.81 -7.02
C PHE A 204 6.28 3.24 -6.30
N ARG A 205 6.25 3.18 -4.96
CA ARG A 205 7.33 2.58 -4.14
C ARG A 205 7.59 1.09 -4.42
N PHE A 206 6.65 0.35 -4.99
CA PHE A 206 6.89 -1.03 -5.44
C PHE A 206 7.83 -1.10 -6.64
N MET A 207 7.81 -0.09 -7.50
CA MET A 207 8.68 0.00 -8.67
C MET A 207 10.06 0.60 -8.34
N VAL A 208 10.18 1.35 -7.24
CA VAL A 208 11.45 1.97 -6.83
C VAL A 208 12.31 0.99 -6.02
N PRO A 209 13.63 0.90 -6.28
CA PRO A 209 14.53 0.05 -5.50
C PRO A 209 14.80 0.57 -4.08
N PRO A 210 15.14 -0.33 -3.13
CA PRO A 210 15.53 0.00 -1.77
C PRO A 210 16.63 1.05 -1.66
N PHE A 211 17.64 1.01 -2.52
CA PHE A 211 18.75 1.97 -2.47
C PHE A 211 18.37 3.38 -2.93
N VAL A 212 17.21 3.57 -3.57
CA VAL A 212 16.68 4.90 -3.92
C VAL A 212 15.65 5.35 -2.88
N TRP A 213 14.63 4.54 -2.61
CA TRP A 213 13.54 4.97 -1.73
C TRP A 213 13.94 5.04 -0.26
N LYS A 214 14.86 4.19 0.24
CA LYS A 214 15.29 4.25 1.66
C LYS A 214 16.05 5.54 1.97
N PRO A 215 17.02 6.00 1.17
CA PRO A 215 17.60 7.33 1.32
C PRO A 215 16.55 8.44 1.21
N MET A 216 15.67 8.41 0.20
CA MET A 216 14.62 9.43 0.05
C MET A 216 13.71 9.53 1.28
N LYS A 217 13.33 8.38 1.85
CA LYS A 217 12.59 8.29 3.12
C LYS A 217 13.38 8.84 4.29
N ARG A 218 14.69 8.55 4.36
CA ARG A 218 15.58 9.04 5.42
C ARG A 218 15.75 10.56 5.38
N PHE A 219 15.95 11.11 4.19
CA PHE A 219 16.13 12.56 3.98
C PHE A 219 14.80 13.33 3.87
N LYS A 220 13.65 12.64 3.86
CA LYS A 220 12.31 13.22 3.69
C LYS A 220 12.22 14.08 2.42
N MET A 221 12.62 13.50 1.29
CA MET A 221 12.68 14.22 0.01
C MET A 221 11.82 13.54 -1.07
N GLY A 222 11.40 14.35 -2.06
CA GLY A 222 10.65 13.89 -3.22
C GLY A 222 9.30 13.27 -2.86
N TYR A 223 8.94 12.20 -3.54
CA TYR A 223 7.65 11.53 -3.36
C TYR A 223 7.49 10.85 -1.98
N GLU A 224 8.57 10.46 -1.31
CA GLU A 224 8.49 9.91 0.06
C GLU A 224 8.08 10.97 1.10
N LYS A 225 8.41 12.25 0.84
CA LYS A 225 7.92 13.36 1.68
C LYS A 225 6.41 13.52 1.53
N ARG A 226 5.93 13.57 0.27
CA ARG A 226 4.50 13.65 -0.06
C ARG A 226 3.74 12.46 0.54
N LEU A 227 4.22 11.23 0.33
CA LEU A 227 3.62 10.03 0.91
C LEU A 227 3.49 10.13 2.44
N LYS A 228 4.51 10.68 3.12
CA LYS A 228 4.46 10.87 4.56
C LYS A 228 3.40 11.92 4.96
N GLU A 229 3.29 13.01 4.23
CA GLU A 229 2.30 14.08 4.47
C GLU A 229 0.87 13.57 4.23
N SER A 230 0.63 12.86 3.12
CA SER A 230 -0.70 12.29 2.83
C SER A 230 -1.10 11.23 3.86
N VAL A 231 -0.18 10.35 4.27
CA VAL A 231 -0.42 9.39 5.36
C VAL A 231 -0.71 10.08 6.70
N GLN A 232 -0.07 11.22 6.98
CA GLN A 232 -0.32 11.98 8.20
C GLN A 232 -1.76 12.53 8.23
N ILE A 233 -2.26 13.06 7.12
CA ILE A 233 -3.66 13.53 7.00
C ILE A 233 -4.64 12.38 7.24
N VAL A 234 -4.38 11.22 6.62
CA VAL A 234 -5.21 10.02 6.82
C VAL A 234 -5.22 9.58 8.28
N HIS A 235 -4.06 9.62 8.94
CA HIS A 235 -3.94 9.24 10.34
C HIS A 235 -4.65 10.23 11.27
N GLU A 236 -4.53 11.53 11.04
CA GLU A 236 -5.21 12.56 11.84
C GLU A 236 -6.73 12.45 11.77
N PHE A 237 -7.27 12.17 10.59
CA PHE A 237 -8.71 11.91 10.43
C PHE A 237 -9.14 10.66 11.21
N ALA A 238 -8.40 9.55 11.10
CA ALA A 238 -8.72 8.33 11.81
C ALA A 238 -8.64 8.50 13.34
N GLU A 239 -7.59 9.16 13.86
CA GLU A 239 -7.45 9.45 15.29
C GLU A 239 -8.57 10.35 15.82
N LYS A 240 -8.98 11.36 15.03
CA LYS A 240 -10.12 12.22 15.38
C LYS A 240 -11.40 11.41 15.51
N ALA A 241 -11.73 10.59 14.51
CA ALA A 241 -12.93 9.75 14.53
C ALA A 241 -12.92 8.76 15.71
N VAL A 242 -11.77 8.15 16.00
CA VAL A 242 -11.61 7.24 17.15
C VAL A 242 -11.78 7.97 18.49
N THR A 243 -11.25 9.18 18.60
CA THR A 243 -11.32 9.98 19.84
C THR A 243 -12.76 10.44 20.09
N GLU A 244 -13.43 10.98 19.08
CA GLU A 244 -14.84 11.39 19.17
C GLU A 244 -15.72 10.20 19.58
N ARG A 245 -15.49 9.03 19.00
CA ARG A 245 -16.22 7.80 19.35
C ARG A 245 -16.01 7.37 20.79
N ARG A 246 -14.78 7.49 21.31
CA ARG A 246 -14.49 7.19 22.72
C ARG A 246 -15.19 8.16 23.66
N ASP A 247 -15.19 9.45 23.32
CA ASP A 247 -15.87 10.46 24.12
C ASP A 247 -17.38 10.23 24.14
N GLU A 248 -17.98 9.82 23.01
CA GLU A 248 -19.39 9.42 22.92
C GLU A 248 -19.70 8.18 23.78
N LEU A 249 -18.88 7.14 23.70
CA LEU A 249 -19.03 5.94 24.52
C LEU A 249 -19.02 6.28 26.02
N VAL A 250 -18.09 7.14 26.46
CA VAL A 250 -18.01 7.59 27.85
C VAL A 250 -19.23 8.42 28.25
N ARG A 251 -19.79 9.24 27.35
CA ARG A 251 -20.98 10.06 27.61
C ARG A 251 -22.26 9.24 27.69
N LEU A 252 -22.43 8.24 26.82
CA LEU A 252 -23.67 7.48 26.68
C LEU A 252 -23.71 6.21 27.54
N GLY A 253 -22.59 5.80 28.15
CA GLY A 253 -22.53 4.67 29.07
C GLY A 253 -22.64 3.29 28.41
N GLY A 254 -22.57 3.23 27.08
CA GLY A 254 -22.60 1.99 26.29
C GLY A 254 -22.89 2.26 24.81
N LEU A 255 -22.52 1.30 23.94
CA LEU A 255 -22.75 1.34 22.48
C LEU A 255 -23.91 0.42 22.04
N ASN A 256 -24.82 0.06 22.97
CA ASN A 256 -25.78 -1.05 22.86
C ASN A 256 -26.66 -1.10 21.59
N ASP A 257 -26.72 -0.04 20.79
CA ASP A 257 -27.54 0.06 19.57
C ASP A 257 -26.74 0.11 18.25
N ARG A 258 -25.39 0.10 18.28
CA ARG A 258 -24.55 0.26 17.07
C ARG A 258 -23.61 -0.92 16.86
N SER A 259 -23.53 -1.41 15.62
CA SER A 259 -22.78 -2.60 15.22
C SER A 259 -21.52 -2.29 14.39
N ASP A 260 -21.05 -1.04 14.38
CA ASP A 260 -19.90 -0.62 13.57
C ASP A 260 -18.60 -1.29 14.01
N LEU A 261 -17.65 -1.41 13.07
CA LEU A 261 -16.43 -2.18 13.29
C LEU A 261 -15.57 -1.61 14.43
N LEU A 262 -15.52 -0.29 14.57
CA LEU A 262 -14.72 0.36 15.59
C LEU A 262 -15.29 0.07 16.99
N SER A 263 -16.60 0.13 17.15
CA SER A 263 -17.30 -0.26 18.38
C SER A 263 -16.97 -1.71 18.77
N ARG A 264 -17.06 -2.66 17.84
CA ARG A 264 -16.71 -4.08 18.09
C ARG A 264 -15.23 -4.27 18.45
N LEU A 265 -14.33 -3.51 17.83
CA LEU A 265 -12.90 -3.55 18.12
C LEU A 265 -12.59 -2.98 19.51
N MET A 266 -13.26 -1.89 19.90
CA MET A 266 -13.12 -1.28 21.23
C MET A 266 -13.59 -2.22 22.34
N GLU A 267 -14.77 -2.84 22.18
CA GLU A 267 -15.30 -3.84 23.12
C GLU A 267 -14.34 -5.02 23.31
N TYR A 268 -13.77 -5.54 22.22
CA TYR A 268 -12.80 -6.63 22.29
C TYR A 268 -11.53 -6.24 23.05
N THR A 269 -11.06 -4.99 22.91
CA THR A 269 -9.85 -4.53 23.61
C THR A 269 -10.08 -4.27 25.09
N ASP A 270 -11.28 -3.88 25.51
CA ASP A 270 -11.60 -3.61 26.92
C ASP A 270 -11.89 -4.91 27.70
N GLN A 271 -12.38 -5.96 27.04
CA GLN A 271 -12.69 -7.25 27.66
C GLN A 271 -11.47 -8.14 27.96
N ASN A 272 -10.28 -7.84 27.41
CA ASN A 272 -9.07 -8.66 27.61
C ASN A 272 -7.82 -7.81 27.93
N PRO A 273 -7.72 -7.23 29.14
CA PRO A 273 -6.59 -6.37 29.52
C PRO A 273 -5.28 -7.15 29.78
N GLU A 274 -5.36 -8.43 30.17
CA GLU A 274 -4.20 -9.27 30.49
C GLU A 274 -4.43 -10.75 30.10
N GLY A 275 -3.83 -11.20 28.98
CA GLY A 275 -3.87 -12.60 28.55
C GLY A 275 -2.67 -12.98 27.66
N GLN A 276 -1.82 -13.86 28.18
CA GLN A 276 -0.51 -14.26 27.66
C GLN A 276 -0.57 -15.08 26.35
N GLY A 277 0.46 -14.92 25.50
CA GLY A 277 0.80 -15.88 24.43
C GLY A 277 1.18 -15.24 23.09
N THR A 278 2.39 -14.66 23.00
CA THR A 278 3.19 -14.48 21.76
C THR A 278 2.50 -14.04 20.45
N GLN A 279 1.40 -13.31 20.51
CA GLN A 279 0.85 -12.61 19.35
C GLN A 279 1.14 -11.13 19.53
N LYS A 280 2.07 -10.60 18.70
CA LYS A 280 2.54 -9.21 18.74
C LYS A 280 1.37 -8.25 19.02
N ARG A 281 1.36 -7.76 20.26
CA ARG A 281 0.74 -6.52 20.73
C ARG A 281 0.52 -5.59 19.54
N PHE A 282 -0.73 -5.36 19.13
CA PHE A 282 -1.03 -4.20 18.29
C PHE A 282 -0.45 -3.02 19.05
N SER A 283 0.57 -2.40 18.46
CA SER A 283 1.37 -1.43 19.18
C SER A 283 0.45 -0.27 19.56
N ASN A 284 0.39 0.04 20.87
CA ASN A 284 -0.21 1.26 21.43
C ASN A 284 0.34 2.57 20.81
N LYS A 285 1.23 2.49 19.80
CA LYS A 285 1.55 3.58 18.89
C LYS A 285 0.33 4.19 18.19
N PHE A 286 -0.75 3.44 18.01
CA PHE A 286 -2.00 3.90 17.40
C PHE A 286 -3.06 4.40 18.39
N LEU A 287 -2.82 4.40 19.71
CA LEU A 287 -3.91 4.65 20.68
C LEU A 287 -3.58 5.53 21.88
N CYS A 288 -2.34 5.99 22.04
CA CYS A 288 -2.03 7.05 23.00
C CYS A 288 -0.60 7.60 22.84
N LYS A 289 -0.47 8.88 22.49
CA LYS A 289 0.62 9.72 22.99
C LYS A 289 0.02 10.87 23.79
N LYS A 290 -0.02 10.74 25.11
CA LYS A 290 -0.18 11.91 25.98
C LYS A 290 1.04 12.83 25.78
N PRO A 291 0.86 14.17 25.72
CA PRO A 291 1.97 15.10 25.56
C PRO A 291 2.88 15.04 26.79
N GLN A 292 4.17 14.73 26.58
CA GLN A 292 5.18 14.86 27.63
C GLN A 292 5.35 16.34 27.98
N LYS A 293 4.83 16.75 29.14
CA LYS A 293 5.24 17.99 29.80
C LYS A 293 6.72 17.87 30.19
N TRP A 294 7.55 18.72 29.60
CA TRP A 294 8.93 18.91 30.01
C TRP A 294 8.94 19.52 31.42
N LYS A 295 9.33 18.75 32.44
CA LYS A 295 9.76 19.31 33.73
C LYS A 295 11.25 19.61 33.63
N THR A 296 11.58 20.89 33.56
CA THR A 296 12.91 21.42 33.85
C THR A 296 13.30 21.05 35.29
N LYS A 297 14.32 20.20 35.45
CA LYS A 297 15.00 20.05 36.74
C LYS A 297 16.05 21.15 36.84
N SER A 298 15.74 22.16 37.63
CA SER A 298 16.70 23.13 38.15
C SER A 298 17.74 22.42 39.01
N SER A 299 19.00 22.74 38.74
CA SER A 299 20.16 22.61 39.61
C SER A 299 19.84 22.95 41.08
N LYS A 300 20.34 22.14 42.02
CA LYS A 300 21.08 22.61 43.20
C LYS A 300 21.64 21.44 44.02
N ARG A 301 22.98 21.49 44.14
CA ARG A 301 23.89 20.98 45.19
C ARG A 301 23.96 19.46 45.40
#